data_AF-A0A497B986-F1
#
_entry.id   AF-A0A497B986-F1
#
_cell.length_a   1.000
_cell.length_b   1.000
_cell.length_c   1.000
_cell.angle_alpha   90.00
_cell.angle_beta   90.00
_cell.angle_gamma   90.00
#
_symmetry.space_group_name_H-M   'P 1'
#
loop_
_entity.id
_entity.type
_entity.pdbx_description
1 polymer ?
#
loop_
_entity_poly.entity_id
_entity_poly.type
_entity_poly.pdbx_seq_one_letter_code
_entity_poly.pdbx_strand_id
1 'polypeptide(L)'
;MENFHIIDKEIAKHRGGTNAYKTIDDLPLSELQKRCVLEWLAWKAWNVLIELGIEDGYGKSYDPLVIEADKCHSYIFDLGNGGRHHDYETLREIEEKLMKEVVDEIKEEILEVADSEVNEE
;
A
#
# COMPACT_ATOMS: atom_id res chain seq x y z
N MET A 1 4.26 -5.00 27.82
CA MET A 1 4.75 -3.64 28.19
C MET A 1 6.27 -3.61 28.28
N GLU A 2 6.91 -4.52 29.02
CA GLU A 2 8.38 -4.56 29.18
C GLU A 2 9.18 -4.62 27.86
N ASN A 3 8.72 -5.43 26.89
CA ASN A 3 9.38 -5.52 25.58
C ASN A 3 9.33 -4.21 24.77
N PHE A 4 8.24 -3.44 24.89
CA PHE A 4 8.14 -2.14 24.20
C PHE A 4 9.13 -1.14 24.77
N HIS A 5 9.38 -1.13 26.08
CA HIS A 5 10.39 -0.23 26.68
C HIS A 5 11.83 -0.56 26.31
N ILE A 6 12.14 -1.84 26.02
CA ILE A 6 13.46 -2.23 25.50
C ILE A 6 13.61 -1.68 24.07
N ILE A 7 12.59 -1.87 23.24
CA ILE A 7 12.53 -1.35 21.87
C ILE A 7 12.63 0.18 21.86
N ASP A 8 11.91 0.88 22.73
CA ASP A 8 11.92 2.35 22.85
C ASP A 8 13.34 2.87 23.18
N LYS A 9 14.07 2.18 24.06
CA LYS A 9 15.46 2.52 24.39
C LYS A 9 16.40 2.31 23.21
N GLU A 10 16.20 1.24 22.44
CA GLU A 10 16.99 1.01 21.23
C GLU A 10 16.67 2.04 20.14
N ILE A 11 15.38 2.36 19.93
CA ILE A 11 14.93 3.41 19.01
C ILE A 11 15.54 4.75 19.39
N ALA A 12 15.48 5.15 20.67
CA ALA A 12 16.04 6.41 21.15
C ALA A 12 17.57 6.49 20.97
N LYS A 13 18.27 5.35 21.03
CA LYS A 13 19.71 5.26 20.78
C LYS A 13 20.07 5.45 19.30
N HIS A 14 19.15 5.16 18.38
CA HIS A 14 19.40 5.17 16.92
C HIS A 14 18.68 6.32 16.20
N ARG A 15 17.78 7.07 16.86
CA ARG A 15 16.97 8.11 16.23
C ARG A 15 17.00 9.42 17.01
N GLY A 16 17.42 10.49 16.35
CA GLY A 16 17.39 11.87 16.87
C GLY A 16 16.00 12.52 16.81
N GLY A 17 14.95 11.79 17.20
CA GLY A 17 13.57 12.31 17.27
C GLY A 17 12.80 12.40 15.95
N THR A 18 13.39 12.05 14.81
CA THR A 18 12.71 12.01 13.50
C THR A 18 12.71 10.60 12.91
N ASN A 19 11.60 10.23 12.25
CA ASN A 19 11.52 8.97 11.51
C ASN A 19 12.34 9.11 10.22
N ALA A 20 13.48 8.42 10.16
CA ALA A 20 14.35 8.39 8.99
C ALA A 20 13.85 7.45 7.88
N TYR A 21 12.86 6.59 8.16
CA TYR A 21 12.36 5.61 7.21
C TYR A 21 11.06 6.15 6.58
N LYS A 22 11.17 6.72 5.38
CA LYS A 22 10.06 7.38 4.66
C LYS A 22 9.56 6.55 3.49
N THR A 23 10.39 5.65 3.00
CA THR A 23 10.16 4.79 1.85
C THR A 23 10.52 3.36 2.19
N ILE A 24 10.13 2.41 1.33
CA ILE A 24 10.50 1.00 1.52
C ILE A 24 12.03 0.80 1.48
N ASP A 25 12.76 1.62 0.72
CA ASP A 25 14.21 1.52 0.58
C ASP A 25 14.95 1.91 1.86
N ASP A 26 14.39 2.86 2.61
CA ASP A 26 14.98 3.35 3.86
C ASP A 26 14.87 2.32 5.01
N LEU A 27 13.99 1.32 4.89
CA LEU A 27 13.77 0.36 5.97
C LEU A 27 15.03 -0.50 6.21
N PRO A 28 15.48 -0.63 7.47
CA PRO A 28 16.62 -1.46 7.84
C PRO A 28 16.22 -2.93 7.93
N LEU A 29 15.61 -3.44 6.86
CA LEU A 29 15.01 -4.76 6.74
C LEU A 29 15.65 -5.50 5.56
N SER A 30 15.63 -6.83 5.62
CA SER A 30 15.97 -7.65 4.46
C SER A 30 14.95 -7.46 3.34
N GLU A 31 15.34 -7.77 2.09
CA GLU A 31 14.45 -7.71 0.93
C GLU A 31 13.15 -8.51 1.13
N LEU A 32 13.24 -9.73 1.70
CA LEU A 32 12.06 -10.53 2.01
C LEU A 32 11.12 -9.79 2.97
N GLN A 33 11.66 -9.19 4.03
CA GLN A 33 10.86 -8.42 4.99
C GLN A 33 10.25 -7.17 4.36
N LYS A 34 10.97 -6.48 3.47
CA LYS A 34 10.44 -5.33 2.73
C LYS A 34 9.26 -5.73 1.84
N ARG A 35 9.36 -6.88 1.15
CA ARG A 35 8.24 -7.44 0.37
C ARG A 35 7.02 -7.70 1.25
N CYS A 36 7.19 -8.37 2.39
CA CYS A 36 6.08 -8.61 3.32
C CYS A 36 5.45 -7.30 3.83
N VAL A 37 6.24 -6.23 4.02
CA VAL A 37 5.71 -4.90 4.40
C VAL A 37 4.85 -4.31 3.28
N LEU A 38 5.26 -4.44 2.01
CA LEU A 38 4.46 -3.97 0.87
C LEU A 38 3.19 -4.78 0.68
N GLU A 39 3.25 -6.10 0.81
CA GLU A 39 2.06 -6.97 0.76
C GLU A 39 1.07 -6.61 1.88
N TRP A 40 1.58 -6.35 3.10
CA TRP A 40 0.78 -5.83 4.20
C TRP A 40 0.20 -4.45 3.92
N LEU A 41 0.97 -3.54 3.30
CA LEU A 41 0.50 -2.21 2.93
C LEU A 41 -0.63 -2.29 1.90
N ALA A 42 -0.52 -3.15 0.89
CA ALA A 42 -1.56 -3.39 -0.10
C ALA A 42 -2.88 -3.86 0.55
N TRP A 43 -2.79 -4.76 1.54
CA TRP A 43 -3.95 -5.12 2.35
C TRP A 43 -4.58 -3.93 3.08
N LYS A 44 -3.77 -3.02 3.63
CA LYS A 44 -4.27 -1.84 4.32
C LYS A 44 -4.89 -0.83 3.36
N ALA A 45 -4.30 -0.64 2.19
CA ALA A 45 -4.85 0.19 1.14
C ALA A 45 -6.22 -0.33 0.69
N TRP A 46 -6.35 -1.63 0.41
CA TRP A 46 -7.62 -2.20 0.00
C TRP A 46 -8.70 -2.10 1.07
N ASN A 47 -8.34 -2.30 2.35
CA ASN A 47 -9.27 -2.08 3.45
C ASN A 47 -9.80 -0.64 3.50
N VAL A 48 -8.97 0.36 3.19
CA VAL A 48 -9.42 1.76 3.12
C VAL A 48 -10.45 1.94 2.00
N LEU A 49 -10.20 1.37 0.82
CA LEU A 49 -11.14 1.43 -0.31
C LEU A 49 -12.48 0.76 0.03
N ILE A 50 -12.44 -0.38 0.73
CA ILE A 50 -13.64 -1.06 1.23
C ILE A 50 -14.39 -0.22 2.26
N GLU A 51 -13.67 0.38 3.23
CA GLU A 51 -14.27 1.23 4.26
C GLU A 51 -14.91 2.50 3.67
N LEU A 52 -14.37 3.00 2.55
CA LEU A 52 -14.93 4.13 1.80
C LEU A 52 -16.10 3.71 0.89
N GLY A 53 -16.36 2.42 0.72
CA GLY A 53 -17.41 1.90 -0.17
C GLY A 53 -17.08 1.93 -1.66
N ILE A 54 -15.82 2.25 -2.02
CA ILE A 54 -15.29 2.21 -3.39
C ILE A 54 -15.20 0.76 -3.87
N GLU A 55 -14.74 -0.12 -2.98
CA GLU A 55 -14.58 -1.55 -3.22
C GLU A 55 -15.57 -2.37 -2.38
N ASP A 56 -16.15 -3.42 -2.95
CA ASP A 56 -17.17 -4.24 -2.26
C ASP A 56 -16.56 -5.32 -1.34
N GLY A 57 -15.23 -5.50 -1.40
CA GLY A 57 -14.49 -6.50 -0.65
C GLY A 57 -14.84 -7.94 -1.01
N TYR A 58 -15.46 -8.20 -2.17
CA TYR A 58 -15.86 -9.55 -2.61
C TYR A 58 -14.66 -10.42 -3.02
N GLY A 59 -13.44 -9.89 -3.00
CA GLY A 59 -12.18 -10.60 -3.27
C GLY A 59 -11.64 -11.51 -2.15
N LYS A 60 -12.48 -12.04 -1.24
CA LYS A 60 -12.08 -12.74 0.01
C LYS A 60 -11.07 -13.90 -0.11
N SER A 61 -10.71 -14.32 -1.33
CA SER A 61 -9.76 -15.41 -1.60
C SER A 61 -8.45 -14.98 -2.26
N TYR A 62 -8.28 -13.73 -2.66
CA TYR A 62 -7.09 -13.28 -3.40
C TYR A 62 -6.29 -12.27 -2.60
N ASP A 63 -4.98 -12.49 -2.55
CA ASP A 63 -4.05 -11.54 -1.95
C ASP A 63 -3.99 -10.25 -2.79
N PRO A 64 -4.18 -9.06 -2.18
CA PRO A 64 -4.11 -7.78 -2.88
C PRO A 64 -2.75 -7.52 -3.51
N LEU A 65 -1.70 -8.15 -3.01
CA LEU A 65 -0.37 -8.13 -3.61
C LEU A 65 0.42 -9.33 -3.11
N VAL A 66 1.13 -9.99 -4.03
CA VAL A 66 2.14 -11.02 -3.74
C VAL A 66 3.39 -10.70 -4.55
N ILE A 67 4.55 -10.59 -3.89
CA ILE A 67 5.81 -10.20 -4.53
C ILE A 67 6.77 -11.40 -4.57
N GLU A 68 6.91 -11.99 -5.76
CA GLU A 68 7.86 -13.07 -6.04
C GLU A 68 9.24 -12.50 -6.42
N ALA A 69 10.20 -13.35 -6.79
CA ALA A 69 11.59 -12.94 -7.01
C ALA A 69 11.73 -11.79 -8.02
N ASP A 70 11.00 -11.86 -9.13
CA ASP A 70 11.13 -11.07 -10.36
C ASP A 70 9.83 -10.44 -10.87
N LYS A 71 8.70 -10.70 -10.19
CA LYS A 71 7.37 -10.25 -10.60
C LYS A 71 6.48 -10.12 -9.37
N CYS A 72 5.48 -9.26 -9.46
CA CYS A 72 4.41 -9.23 -8.48
C CYS A 72 3.06 -9.57 -9.12
N HIS A 73 2.16 -10.06 -8.28
CA HIS A 73 0.82 -10.45 -8.67
C HIS A 73 -0.18 -9.68 -7.83
N SER A 74 -1.20 -9.11 -8.48
CA SER A 74 -2.32 -8.48 -7.80
C SER A 74 -3.62 -8.80 -8.52
N TYR A 75 -4.67 -9.01 -7.72
CA TYR A 75 -6.05 -9.16 -8.20
C TYR A 75 -6.90 -7.94 -7.90
N ILE A 76 -6.33 -6.99 -7.15
CA ILE A 76 -7.02 -5.81 -6.62
C ILE A 76 -6.46 -4.55 -7.28
N PHE A 77 -5.14 -4.47 -7.38
CA PHE A 77 -4.43 -3.33 -7.95
C PHE A 77 -3.86 -3.67 -9.32
N ASP A 78 -4.02 -2.77 -10.27
CA ASP A 78 -3.52 -2.84 -11.62
C ASP A 78 -2.03 -2.49 -11.74
N LEU A 79 -1.51 -1.69 -10.80
CA LEU A 79 -0.14 -1.19 -10.76
C LEU A 79 0.31 -0.58 -12.11
N GLY A 80 -0.64 -0.05 -12.88
CA GLY A 80 -0.46 0.70 -14.13
C GLY A 80 -0.21 -0.11 -15.40
N ASN A 81 -0.57 -1.40 -15.48
CA ASN A 81 -0.33 -2.20 -16.69
C ASN A 81 -1.54 -3.01 -17.23
N GLY A 82 -2.74 -2.81 -16.71
CA GLY A 82 -4.00 -3.46 -17.13
C GLY A 82 -4.11 -4.95 -16.76
N GLY A 83 -3.14 -5.50 -16.03
CA GLY A 83 -2.91 -6.94 -15.88
C GLY A 83 -2.91 -7.42 -14.43
N ARG A 84 -2.77 -8.74 -14.24
CA ARG A 84 -2.60 -9.36 -12.90
C ARG A 84 -1.14 -9.64 -12.52
N HIS A 85 -0.26 -9.47 -13.49
CA HIS A 85 1.17 -9.78 -13.38
C HIS A 85 1.90 -8.51 -13.75
N HIS A 86 2.82 -8.09 -12.89
CA HIS A 86 3.52 -6.82 -13.05
C HIS A 86 5.00 -7.07 -12.89
N ASP A 87 5.72 -6.82 -13.98
CA ASP A 87 7.16 -6.69 -13.93
C ASP A 87 7.50 -5.43 -13.13
N TYR A 88 8.55 -5.49 -12.33
CA TYR A 88 9.04 -4.36 -11.55
C TYR A 88 10.56 -4.41 -11.47
N GLU A 89 11.21 -3.25 -11.39
CA GLU A 89 12.67 -3.17 -11.25
C GLU A 89 13.09 -3.00 -9.78
N THR A 90 12.26 -2.31 -8.99
CA THR A 90 12.54 -2.01 -7.58
C THR A 90 11.29 -2.12 -6.71
N LEU A 91 11.47 -2.42 -5.42
CA LEU A 91 10.36 -2.40 -4.46
C LEU A 91 9.76 -0.99 -4.31
N ARG A 92 10.58 0.05 -4.49
CA ARG A 92 10.14 1.45 -4.46
C ARG A 92 9.13 1.75 -5.57
N GLU A 93 9.33 1.18 -6.75
CA GLU A 93 8.39 1.33 -7.86
C GLU A 93 7.00 0.76 -7.51
N ILE A 94 6.96 -0.40 -6.85
CA ILE A 94 5.71 -1.02 -6.39
C ILE A 94 5.03 -0.13 -5.35
N GLU A 95 5.79 0.40 -4.37
CA GLU A 95 5.27 1.33 -3.36
C GLU A 95 4.61 2.55 -4.01
N GLU A 96 5.27 3.18 -4.98
CA GLU A 96 4.77 4.38 -5.65
C GLU A 96 3.54 4.09 -6.52
N LYS A 97 3.53 3.00 -7.28
CA LYS A 97 2.40 2.60 -8.12
C LYS A 97 1.17 2.28 -7.29
N LEU A 98 1.33 1.47 -6.23
CA LEU A 98 0.25 1.13 -5.30
C LEU A 98 -0.37 2.39 -4.69
N MET A 99 0.46 3.29 -4.14
CA MET A 99 -0.04 4.51 -3.50
C MET A 99 -0.69 5.47 -4.49
N LYS A 100 -0.16 5.55 -5.72
CA LYS A 100 -0.73 6.38 -6.77
C LYS A 100 -2.13 5.89 -7.15
N GLU A 101 -2.28 4.59 -7.39
CA GLU A 101 -3.55 3.98 -7.79
C GLU A 101 -4.63 4.18 -6.73
N VAL A 102 -4.32 3.90 -5.46
CA VAL A 102 -5.26 4.14 -4.34
C VAL A 102 -5.71 5.59 -4.26
N VAL A 103 -4.79 6.54 -4.46
CA VAL A 103 -5.12 7.97 -4.46
C VAL A 103 -5.98 8.35 -5.67
N ASP A 104 -5.71 7.77 -6.82
CA ASP A 104 -6.45 8.05 -8.05
C ASP A 104 -7.88 7.49 -7.94
N GLU A 105 -8.08 6.26 -7.43
CA GLU A 105 -9.41 5.70 -7.14
C GLU A 105 -10.23 6.56 -6.16
N ILE A 106 -9.61 6.99 -5.05
CA ILE A 106 -10.29 7.86 -4.07
C ILE A 106 -10.72 9.19 -4.71
N LYS A 107 -9.90 9.75 -5.60
CA LYS A 107 -10.25 11.01 -6.29
C LYS A 107 -11.35 10.83 -7.30
N GLU A 108 -11.32 9.73 -8.06
CA GLU A 108 -12.34 9.42 -9.05
C GLU A 108 -13.71 9.31 -8.37
N GLU A 109 -13.80 8.58 -7.25
CA GLU A 109 -15.04 8.48 -6.46
C GLU A 109 -15.54 9.87 -5.99
N ILE A 110 -14.64 10.71 -5.47
CA ILE A 110 -15.01 12.06 -5.01
C ILE A 110 -15.55 12.93 -6.15
N LEU A 111 -14.97 12.82 -7.35
CA LEU A 111 -15.42 13.56 -8.52
C LEU A 111 -16.77 13.06 -9.03
N GLU A 112 -17.00 11.75 -9.05
CA GLU A 112 -18.29 11.17 -9.45
C GLU A 112 -19.43 11.61 -8.52
N VAL A 113 -19.19 11.64 -7.21
CA VAL A 113 -20.17 12.16 -6.24
C VAL A 113 -20.45 13.64 -6.50
N ALA A 114 -19.42 14.46 -6.67
CA ALA A 114 -19.59 15.90 -6.91
C ALA A 114 -20.37 16.20 -8.20
N ASP A 115 -20.10 15.45 -9.28
CA ASP A 115 -20.83 15.60 -10.54
C ASP A 115 -22.28 15.11 -10.43
N SER A 116 -22.57 14.11 -9.58
CA SER A 116 -23.95 13.66 -9.34
C SER A 116 -24.79 14.71 -8.62
N GLU A 117 -24.22 15.42 -7.64
CA GLU A 117 -24.93 16.45 -6.85
C GLU A 117 -25.26 17.70 -7.68
N VAL A 118 -24.44 18.04 -8.68
CA VAL A 118 -24.67 19.19 -9.58
C VAL A 118 -25.75 18.91 -10.64
N ASN A 119 -25.98 17.64 -10.99
CA ASN A 119 -26.97 17.25 -12.00
C ASN A 119 -28.38 16.97 -11.44
N GLU A 120 -28.55 17.03 -10.11
CA GLU A 120 -29.85 16.89 -9.43
C GLU A 120 -30.52 18.24 -9.05
N GLU A 121 -29.88 19.39 -9.31
CA GLU A 121 -30.45 20.75 -9.17
C GLU A 121 -31.03 21.31 -10.49
#